data_AF-A0A920VB59-F1
#
_entry.id   AF-A0A920VB59-F1
#
_cell.length_a   1.000
_cell.length_b   1.000
_cell.length_c   1.000
_cell.angle_alpha   90.00
_cell.angle_beta   90.00
_cell.angle_gamma   90.00
#
_symmetry.space_group_name_H-M   'P 1'
#
loop_
_entity.id
_entity.type
_entity.pdbx_description
1 polymer ?
#
loop_
_entity_poly.entity_id
_entity_poly.type
_entity_poly.pdbx_seq_one_letter_code
_entity_poly.pdbx_strand_id
1 'polypeptide(L)'
;MQAKCQLGLVAFMILGMPAIANERVRFDNAIVRQPIAAQDFTAAYVDITNHRNTRVTIAGAHASWSETIEFHETIITDDRAPCDG
;
A
#
# COMPACT_ATOMS: atom_id res chain seq x y z
N MET A 1 51.60 6.19 -3.67
CA MET A 1 50.60 6.06 -2.58
C MET A 1 49.32 6.79 -2.99
N GLN A 2 48.47 6.21 -3.85
CA GLN A 2 47.21 6.86 -4.29
C GLN A 2 46.04 5.88 -4.56
N ALA A 3 46.29 4.57 -4.64
CA ALA A 3 45.22 3.59 -4.89
C ALA A 3 44.37 3.25 -3.64
N LYS A 4 44.85 3.57 -2.42
CA LYS A 4 44.16 3.18 -1.17
C LYS A 4 43.02 4.13 -0.78
N CYS A 5 43.08 5.42 -1.15
CA CYS A 5 42.03 6.39 -0.81
C CYS A 5 40.77 6.24 -1.67
N GLN A 6 40.87 5.67 -2.88
CA GLN A 6 39.72 5.55 -3.78
C GLN A 6 38.81 4.37 -3.44
N LEU A 7 39.35 3.31 -2.82
CA LEU A 7 38.55 2.14 -2.43
C LEU A 7 37.55 2.43 -1.30
N GLY A 8 37.90 3.33 -0.36
CA GLY A 8 37.04 3.68 0.76
C GLY A 8 35.80 4.50 0.37
N LEU A 9 35.94 5.35 -0.66
CA LEU A 9 34.85 6.23 -1.11
C LEU A 9 33.71 5.45 -1.80
N VAL A 10 34.05 4.39 -2.54
CA VAL A 10 33.07 3.53 -3.22
C VAL A 10 32.28 2.70 -2.20
N ALA A 11 32.93 2.23 -1.13
CA ALA A 11 32.27 1.45 -0.08
C ALA A 11 31.19 2.27 0.68
N PHE A 12 31.41 3.58 0.87
CA PHE A 12 30.43 4.45 1.54
C PHE A 12 29.19 4.75 0.69
N MET A 13 29.32 4.81 -0.65
CA MET A 13 28.16 5.07 -1.53
C MET A 13 27.20 3.88 -1.62
N ILE A 14 27.66 2.65 -1.43
CA ILE A 14 26.81 1.45 -1.50
C ILE A 14 25.96 1.30 -0.22
N LEU A 15 26.48 1.71 0.93
CA LEU A 15 25.76 1.69 2.22
C LEU A 15 24.79 2.85 2.41
N GLY A 16 24.91 3.92 1.61
CA GLY A 16 24.08 5.11 1.70
C GLY A 16 22.80 5.07 0.86
N MET A 17 22.59 4.01 0.07
CA MET A 17 21.30 3.83 -0.62
C MET A 17 20.27 3.39 0.41
N PRO A 18 19.27 4.23 0.77
CA PRO A 18 18.15 3.73 1.53
C PRO A 18 17.57 2.58 0.71
N ALA A 19 17.43 1.41 1.32
CA ALA A 19 16.67 0.32 0.73
C ALA A 19 15.22 0.81 0.69
N ILE A 20 14.87 1.56 -0.35
CA ILE A 20 13.49 1.97 -0.59
C ILE A 20 12.74 0.66 -0.76
N ALA A 21 11.94 0.31 0.23
CA ALA A 21 11.03 -0.81 0.15
C ALA A 21 10.13 -0.54 -1.05
N ASN A 22 10.45 -1.16 -2.19
CA ASN A 22 9.63 -1.12 -3.38
C ASN A 22 8.45 -2.06 -3.12
N GLU A 23 7.54 -1.60 -2.28
CA GLU A 23 6.32 -2.30 -1.93
C GLU A 23 5.43 -2.33 -3.17
N ARG A 24 5.35 -3.52 -3.77
CA ARG A 24 4.60 -3.77 -5.02
C ARG A 24 3.11 -3.50 -4.85
N VAL A 25 2.61 -3.68 -3.64
CA VAL A 25 1.28 -3.30 -3.17
C VAL A 25 1.49 -2.56 -1.85
N ARG A 26 0.89 -1.38 -1.73
CA ARG A 26 1.02 -0.52 -0.55
C ARG A 26 -0.36 -0.31 0.08
N PHE A 27 -0.39 -0.27 1.41
CA PHE A 27 -1.58 0.00 2.21
C PHE A 27 -1.31 1.25 3.06
N ASP A 28 -2.07 2.31 2.85
CA ASP A 28 -1.91 3.61 3.48
C ASP A 28 -3.18 4.06 4.17
N ASN A 29 -3.05 5.03 5.09
CA ASN A 29 -4.18 5.74 5.73
C ASN A 29 -5.25 4.80 6.33
N ALA A 30 -4.84 3.64 6.85
CA ALA A 30 -5.76 2.70 7.45
C ALA A 30 -6.40 3.30 8.72
N ILE A 31 -7.72 3.45 8.70
CA ILE A 31 -8.50 3.98 9.81
C ILE A 31 -9.70 3.09 10.09
N VAL A 32 -10.08 2.97 11.36
CA VAL A 32 -11.32 2.31 11.78
C VAL A 32 -12.20 3.37 12.41
N ARG A 33 -13.44 3.50 11.93
CA ARG A 33 -14.39 4.44 12.51
C ARG A 33 -14.79 3.95 13.90
N GLN A 34 -15.03 4.87 14.83
CA GLN A 34 -15.65 4.50 16.09
C GLN A 34 -17.08 4.00 15.84
N PRO A 35 -17.50 2.86 16.44
CA PRO A 35 -18.88 2.42 16.36
C PRO A 35 -19.84 3.48 16.88
N ILE A 36 -20.97 3.64 16.22
CA ILE A 36 -22.06 4.50 16.72
C ILE A 36 -22.73 3.73 17.85
N ALA A 37 -23.06 4.38 18.98
CA ALA A 37 -23.51 3.71 20.21
C ALA A 37 -24.74 2.77 20.08
N ALA A 38 -25.46 2.82 18.95
CA ALA A 38 -26.60 1.96 18.64
C ALA A 38 -26.32 0.90 17.57
N GLN A 39 -25.07 0.77 17.09
CA GLN A 39 -24.65 -0.17 16.06
C GLN A 39 -23.59 -1.12 16.61
N ASP A 40 -23.72 -2.39 16.25
CA ASP A 40 -22.78 -3.48 16.54
C ASP A 40 -21.71 -3.65 15.44
N PHE A 41 -21.81 -2.88 14.35
CA PHE A 41 -20.83 -2.85 13.28
C PHE A 41 -20.10 -1.50 13.18
N THR A 42 -18.95 -1.53 12.54
CA THR A 42 -18.21 -0.33 12.14
C THR A 42 -17.58 -0.51 10.77
N ALA A 43 -17.00 0.56 10.23
CA ALA A 43 -16.32 0.56 8.94
C ALA A 43 -14.82 0.83 9.13
N ALA A 44 -14.01 0.11 8.36
CA ALA A 44 -12.61 0.40 8.17
C ALA A 44 -12.40 0.98 6.76
N TYR A 45 -11.47 1.92 6.65
CA TYR A 45 -11.07 2.53 5.38
C TYR A 45 -9.56 2.37 5.24
N VAL A 46 -9.10 2.08 4.04
CA VAL A 46 -7.68 1.93 3.71
C VAL A 46 -7.46 2.32 2.26
N ASP A 47 -6.37 3.04 2.00
CA ASP A 47 -5.93 3.33 0.64
C ASP A 47 -5.00 2.21 0.19
N ILE A 48 -5.36 1.53 -0.91
CA ILE A 48 -4.56 0.41 -1.44
C ILE A 48 -4.03 0.81 -2.81
N THR A 49 -2.71 0.85 -2.95
CA THR A 49 -2.04 1.15 -4.22
C THR A 49 -1.35 -0.10 -4.76
N ASN A 50 -1.72 -0.53 -5.97
CA ASN A 50 -1.02 -1.60 -6.68
C ASN A 50 -0.08 -0.99 -7.73
N HIS A 51 1.23 -1.14 -7.55
CA HIS A 51 2.25 -0.66 -8.50
C HIS A 51 2.58 -1.68 -9.60
N ARG A 52 1.84 -2.79 -9.68
CA ARG A 52 2.02 -3.84 -10.69
C ARG A 52 1.03 -3.70 -11.83
N ASN A 53 1.47 -4.10 -13.03
CA ASN A 53 0.59 -4.32 -14.18
C ASN A 53 -0.12 -5.69 -14.13
N THR A 54 -0.28 -6.25 -12.93
CA THR A 54 -0.96 -7.53 -12.70
C THR A 54 -2.09 -7.33 -11.71
N ARG A 55 -3.23 -7.97 -11.96
CA ARG A 55 -4.36 -7.97 -11.03
C ARG A 55 -3.93 -8.49 -9.66
N VAL A 56 -4.36 -7.81 -8.62
CA VAL A 56 -4.23 -8.22 -7.21
C VAL A 56 -5.64 -8.42 -6.68
N THR A 57 -5.82 -9.46 -5.87
CA THR A 57 -7.09 -9.77 -5.21
C THR A 57 -6.88 -9.68 -3.71
N ILE A 58 -7.79 -9.00 -3.00
CA ILE A 58 -7.85 -9.04 -1.55
C ILE A 58 -8.57 -10.33 -1.16
N ALA A 59 -7.83 -11.28 -0.56
CA ALA A 59 -8.38 -12.59 -0.21
C ALA A 59 -9.15 -12.58 1.12
N GLY A 60 -8.91 -11.59 1.98
CA GLY A 60 -9.52 -11.49 3.29
C GLY A 60 -8.87 -10.41 4.15
N ALA A 61 -9.47 -10.15 5.31
CA ALA A 61 -8.94 -9.31 6.38
C ALA A 61 -9.21 -9.98 7.73
N HIS A 62 -8.45 -9.59 8.75
CA HIS A 62 -8.60 -10.11 10.11
C HIS A 62 -8.39 -9.02 11.14
N ALA A 63 -9.25 -8.99 12.16
CA ALA A 63 -9.12 -8.14 13.33
C ALA A 63 -9.49 -8.95 14.57
N SER A 64 -8.64 -8.96 15.61
CA SER A 64 -8.84 -9.81 16.79
C SER A 64 -10.09 -9.46 17.63
N TRP A 65 -10.68 -8.30 17.38
CA TRP A 65 -11.84 -7.77 18.08
C TRP A 65 -13.13 -7.86 17.25
N SER A 66 -13.07 -8.50 16.08
CA SER A 66 -14.23 -8.66 15.19
C SER A 66 -14.34 -10.13 14.76
N GLU A 67 -15.56 -10.65 14.79
CA GLU A 67 -15.86 -12.02 14.34
C GLU A 67 -15.94 -12.13 12.81
N THR A 68 -16.40 -11.06 12.15
CA THR A 68 -16.69 -11.05 10.71
C THR A 68 -16.26 -9.72 10.09
N ILE A 69 -15.58 -9.79 8.94
CA ILE A 69 -15.23 -8.62 8.12
C ILE A 69 -15.79 -8.81 6.71
N GLU A 70 -16.55 -7.83 6.25
CA GLU A 70 -17.13 -7.79 4.91
C GLU A 70 -16.49 -6.65 4.09
N PHE A 71 -16.26 -6.92 2.80
CA PHE A 71 -15.69 -5.92 1.88
C PHE A 71 -16.80 -5.28 1.07
N HIS A 72 -16.91 -3.95 1.19
CA HIS A 72 -17.83 -3.15 0.39
C HIS A 72 -17.01 -2.26 -0.55
N GLU A 73 -16.96 -2.61 -1.83
CA GLU A 73 -16.23 -1.84 -2.84
C GLU A 73 -17.18 -0.89 -3.58
N THR A 74 -16.76 0.37 -3.73
CA THR A 74 -17.33 1.28 -4.73
C THR A 74 -16.27 1.50 -5.79
N ILE A 75 -16.49 0.99 -7.00
CA ILE A 75 -15.54 1.11 -8.10
C ILE A 75 -15.81 2.43 -8.82
N ILE A 76 -14.84 3.35 -8.76
CA ILE A 76 -14.82 4.56 -9.59
C ILE A 76 -13.63 4.40 -10.55
N THR A 77 -13.91 4.02 -11.79
CA THR A 77 -12.90 4.01 -12.86
C THR A 77 -12.80 5.41 -13.46
N ASP A 78 -11.58 5.91 -13.61
CA ASP A 78 -11.30 7.05 -14.51
C ASP A 78 -11.29 6.52 -15.94
N ASP A 79 -12.43 5.99 -16.39
CA ASP A 79 -12.62 5.72 -17.82
C ASP A 79 -12.82 7.08 -18.48
N ARG A 80 -11.71 7.66 -18.99
CA ARG A 80 -11.83 8.48 -20.19
C ARG A 80 -12.51 7.60 -21.23
N ALA A 81 -13.81 7.82 -21.45
CA ALA A 81 -14.49 7.31 -22.62
C ALA A 81 -13.57 7.58 -23.82
N PRO A 82 -13.21 6.57 -24.63
CA PRO A 82 -12.54 6.84 -25.87
C PRO A 82 -13.45 7.79 -26.64
N CYS A 83 -12.92 8.94 -27.06
CA CYS A 83 -13.58 9.75 -28.04
C CYS A 83 -13.63 8.93 -29.32
N ASP A 84 -14.68 8.13 -29.50
CA ASP A 84 -15.04 7.52 -30.77
C ASP A 84 -15.71 8.61 -31.61
N GLY A 85 -15.07 8.97 -32.74
CA GLY A 85 -15.66 9.76 -33.83
C GLY A 85 -14.84 10.97 -34.25
#